data_AF-A0AAU6KJ10-F1
#
_entry.id   AF-A0AAU6KJ10-F1
#
_cell.length_a   1.000
_cell.length_b   1.000
_cell.length_c   1.000
_cell.angle_alpha   90.00
_cell.angle_beta   90.00
_cell.angle_gamma   90.00
#
_symmetry.space_group_name_H-M   'P 1'
#
loop_
_entity.id
_entity.type
_entity.pdbx_description
1 polymer ?
#
loop_
_entity_poly.entity_id
_entity_poly.type
_entity_poly.pdbx_seq_one_letter_code
_entity_poly.pdbx_strand_id
1 'polypeptide(L)'
;MSASLPPLHKTLARLDAHLAEKGLDRGEFLDVRELSRRTALAEGEVRALLDGTGVLDDKVDDRIRGRVRALYGAYLDESGKRPADVCREVAGQLGISDKWARSLLNGDKMPNVPDLTRLAEFFRIEEGTKFFTDPAPVVLNGALQRVVGELEGGVEDGPLLRFTLEHGVVTLALRGHRLTPRKQEALALMLESLLSGESEEVER
;
A
#
# COMPACT_ATOMS: atom_id res chain seq x y z
N MET A 1 -18.60 8.79 -15.16
CA MET A 1 -17.52 9.65 -15.66
C MET A 1 -16.30 9.41 -14.79
N SER A 2 -15.30 8.67 -15.27
CA SER A 2 -14.08 8.44 -14.47
C SER A 2 -13.28 9.72 -14.46
N ALA A 3 -13.23 10.42 -13.33
CA ALA A 3 -12.38 11.58 -13.16
C ALA A 3 -10.93 11.17 -13.46
N SER A 4 -10.31 11.82 -14.44
CA SER A 4 -8.88 11.62 -14.71
C SER A 4 -8.10 12.06 -13.48
N LEU A 5 -7.29 11.16 -12.93
CA LEU A 5 -6.47 11.45 -11.76
C LEU A 5 -5.56 12.65 -12.08
N PRO A 6 -5.42 13.64 -11.17
CA PRO A 6 -4.45 14.72 -11.35
C PRO A 6 -3.04 14.15 -11.56
N PRO A 7 -2.17 14.80 -12.36
CA PRO A 7 -0.78 14.38 -12.51
C PRO A 7 -0.06 14.28 -11.16
N LEU A 8 0.87 13.33 -11.03
CA LEU A 8 1.62 13.06 -9.79
C LEU A 8 2.19 14.34 -9.14
N HIS A 9 2.80 15.23 -9.92
CA HIS A 9 3.37 16.48 -9.40
C HIS A 9 2.34 17.38 -8.71
N LYS A 10 1.07 17.39 -9.16
CA LYS A 10 0.00 18.16 -8.52
C LYS A 10 -0.41 17.52 -7.20
N THR A 11 -0.46 16.20 -7.13
CA THR A 11 -0.75 15.47 -5.90
C THR A 11 0.35 15.68 -4.87
N LEU A 12 1.62 15.64 -5.29
CA LEU A 12 2.76 15.94 -4.42
C LEU A 12 2.71 17.38 -3.89
N ALA A 13 2.48 18.37 -4.76
CA ALA A 13 2.36 19.76 -4.33
C ALA A 13 1.21 19.98 -3.33
N ARG A 14 0.08 19.30 -3.50
CA ARG A 14 -1.04 19.33 -2.54
C ARG A 14 -0.67 18.67 -1.22
N LEU A 15 -0.02 17.51 -1.25
CA LEU A 15 0.47 16.84 -0.07
C LEU A 15 1.46 17.72 0.71
N ASP A 16 2.44 18.32 0.02
CA ASP A 16 3.44 19.19 0.62
C ASP A 16 2.78 20.41 1.29
N ALA A 17 1.74 20.99 0.68
CA ALA A 17 0.98 22.09 1.28
C ALA A 17 0.29 21.67 2.59
N HIS A 18 -0.42 20.52 2.59
CA HIS A 18 -1.08 19.99 3.79
C HIS A 18 -0.10 19.66 4.91
N LEU A 19 1.07 19.10 4.56
CA LEU A 19 2.11 18.79 5.54
C LEU A 19 2.74 20.06 6.13
N ALA A 20 2.98 21.08 5.29
CA ALA A 20 3.49 22.37 5.74
C ALA A 20 2.54 23.07 6.73
N GLU A 21 1.24 23.03 6.48
CA GLU A 21 0.22 23.57 7.39
C GLU A 21 0.24 22.89 8.77
N LYS A 22 0.61 21.60 8.81
CA LYS A 22 0.69 20.80 10.04
C LYS A 22 2.11 20.75 10.64
N GLY A 23 3.08 21.43 10.04
CA GLY A 23 4.48 21.42 10.47
C GLY A 23 5.15 20.04 10.38
N LEU A 24 4.68 19.17 9.48
CA LEU A 24 5.20 17.82 9.29
C LEU A 24 6.17 17.76 8.11
N ASP A 25 7.23 16.96 8.24
CA ASP A 25 8.12 16.63 7.13
C ASP A 25 7.58 15.45 6.31
N ARG A 26 7.73 15.52 4.98
CA ARG A 26 7.27 14.46 4.07
C ARG A 26 8.03 13.16 4.26
N GLY A 27 9.34 13.21 4.50
CA GLY A 27 10.15 12.01 4.73
C GLY A 27 9.82 11.31 6.05
N GLU A 28 9.36 12.07 7.04
CA GLU A 28 8.88 11.53 8.31
C GLU A 28 7.44 11.00 8.24
N PHE A 29 6.64 11.56 7.34
CA PHE A 29 5.23 11.23 7.16
C PHE A 29 5.00 10.05 6.19
N LEU A 30 5.69 10.04 5.05
CA LEU A 30 5.58 8.98 4.05
C LEU A 30 6.59 7.86 4.31
N ASP A 31 6.10 6.65 4.54
CA ASP A 31 6.93 5.45 4.55
C ASP A 31 7.11 4.90 3.14
N VAL A 32 8.31 5.07 2.59
CA VAL A 32 8.73 4.53 1.29
C VAL A 32 8.53 3.01 1.22
N ARG A 33 8.78 2.29 2.31
CA ARG A 33 8.66 0.83 2.34
C ARG A 33 7.20 0.41 2.28
N GLU A 34 6.31 1.13 2.96
CA GLU A 34 4.87 0.89 2.88
C GLU A 34 4.33 1.24 1.49
N LEU A 35 4.73 2.38 0.91
CA LEU A 35 4.37 2.74 -0.46
C LEU A 35 4.85 1.68 -1.46
N SER A 36 6.07 1.17 -1.30
CA SER A 36 6.62 0.07 -2.11
C SER A 36 5.76 -1.18 -2.00
N ARG A 37 5.39 -1.61 -0.78
CA ARG A 37 4.49 -2.76 -0.58
C ARG A 37 3.15 -2.57 -1.27
N ARG A 38 2.48 -1.42 -1.07
CA ARG A 38 1.14 -1.14 -1.62
C ARG A 38 1.11 -1.03 -3.13
N THR A 39 2.20 -0.57 -3.73
CA THR A 39 2.27 -0.29 -5.18
C THR A 39 3.03 -1.35 -5.97
N ALA A 40 3.68 -2.29 -5.28
CA ALA A 40 4.64 -3.24 -5.84
C ALA A 40 5.77 -2.57 -6.68
N LEU A 41 6.06 -1.30 -6.43
CA LEU A 41 7.20 -0.58 -7.01
C LEU A 41 8.44 -0.82 -6.17
N ALA A 42 9.63 -0.82 -6.78
CA ALA A 42 10.86 -0.88 -6.00
C ALA A 42 11.01 0.40 -5.16
N GLU A 43 11.57 0.30 -3.94
CA GLU A 43 11.74 1.48 -3.08
C GLU A 43 12.56 2.59 -3.75
N GLY A 44 13.53 2.24 -4.59
CA GLY A 44 14.31 3.21 -5.37
C GLY A 44 13.44 4.00 -6.37
N GLU A 45 12.52 3.33 -7.05
CA GLU A 45 11.56 3.98 -7.96
C GLU A 45 10.58 4.87 -7.19
N VAL A 46 10.09 4.40 -6.04
CA VAL A 46 9.22 5.21 -5.17
C VAL A 46 9.94 6.48 -4.75
N ARG A 47 11.18 6.39 -4.23
CA ARG A 47 11.97 7.57 -3.86
C ARG A 47 12.16 8.51 -5.05
N ALA A 48 12.58 7.96 -6.19
CA ALA A 48 12.81 8.77 -7.38
C ALA A 48 11.55 9.57 -7.79
N LEU A 49 10.38 8.91 -7.79
CA LEU A 49 9.10 9.55 -8.09
C LEU A 49 8.69 10.61 -7.05
N LEU A 50 8.90 10.34 -5.76
CA LEU A 50 8.62 11.30 -4.69
C LEU A 50 9.52 12.53 -4.79
N ASP A 51 10.77 12.35 -5.22
CA ASP A 51 11.75 13.43 -5.44
C ASP A 51 11.52 14.16 -6.77
N GLY A 52 10.57 13.71 -7.60
CA GLY A 52 10.31 14.27 -8.92
C GLY A 52 11.38 13.93 -9.97
N THR A 53 12.36 13.10 -9.61
CA THR A 53 13.31 12.52 -10.55
C THR A 53 12.61 11.40 -11.30
N GLY A 54 12.31 11.62 -12.58
CA GLY A 54 11.56 10.65 -13.39
C GLY A 54 12.15 9.25 -13.31
N VAL A 55 11.30 8.22 -13.34
CA VAL A 55 11.73 6.82 -13.45
C VAL A 55 12.14 6.59 -14.91
N LEU A 56 13.16 5.75 -15.11
CA LEU A 56 13.48 5.23 -16.44
C LEU A 56 12.22 4.62 -17.05
N ASP A 57 12.01 4.82 -18.35
CA ASP A 57 10.85 4.24 -19.04
C ASP A 57 11.04 2.72 -19.11
N ASP A 58 10.60 2.04 -18.06
CA ASP A 58 10.71 0.61 -17.96
C ASP A 58 9.71 -0.03 -18.92
N LYS A 59 10.23 -0.89 -19.79
CA LYS A 59 9.45 -1.71 -20.72
C LYS A 59 8.32 -2.38 -19.93
N VAL A 60 7.12 -2.38 -20.52
CA VAL A 60 5.91 -2.95 -19.90
C VAL A 60 6.17 -4.36 -19.37
N ASP A 61 6.94 -5.15 -20.10
CA ASP A 61 7.34 -6.50 -19.70
C ASP A 61 8.12 -6.55 -18.37
N ASP A 62 9.09 -5.68 -18.19
CA ASP A 62 9.94 -5.67 -17.00
C ASP A 62 9.14 -5.19 -15.79
N ARG A 63 8.24 -4.22 -16.00
CA ARG A 63 7.26 -3.75 -15.00
C ARG A 63 6.35 -4.87 -14.52
N ILE A 64 5.77 -5.64 -15.44
CA ILE A 64 4.88 -6.75 -15.10
C ILE A 64 5.62 -7.79 -14.25
N ARG A 65 6.81 -8.23 -14.69
CA ARG A 65 7.61 -9.23 -13.97
C ARG A 65 8.06 -8.71 -12.59
N GLY A 66 8.47 -7.44 -12.53
CA GLY A 66 8.87 -6.78 -11.30
C GLY A 66 7.75 -6.76 -10.28
N ARG A 67 6.54 -6.36 -10.68
CA ARG A 67 5.37 -6.31 -9.79
C ARG A 67 4.90 -7.68 -9.32
N VAL A 68 4.93 -8.68 -10.19
CA VAL A 68 4.62 -10.07 -9.78
C VAL A 68 5.62 -10.55 -8.73
N ARG A 69 6.92 -10.31 -8.94
CA ARG A 69 7.96 -10.68 -7.97
C ARG A 69 7.79 -9.93 -6.64
N ALA A 70 7.47 -8.65 -6.68
CA ALA A 70 7.27 -7.83 -5.49
C ALA A 70 6.04 -8.31 -4.68
N LEU A 71 4.91 -8.58 -5.34
CA LEU A 71 3.73 -9.16 -4.68
C LEU A 71 4.04 -10.52 -4.06
N TYR A 72 4.78 -11.36 -4.77
CA TYR A 72 5.17 -12.66 -4.24
C TYR A 72 6.03 -12.55 -2.98
N GLY A 73 7.03 -11.65 -2.98
CA GLY A 73 7.85 -11.37 -1.80
C GLY A 73 7.02 -10.86 -0.62
N ALA A 74 6.16 -9.86 -0.86
CA ALA A 74 5.28 -9.31 0.18
C ALA A 74 4.34 -10.38 0.76
N TYR A 75 3.75 -11.22 -0.08
CA TYR A 75 2.87 -12.30 0.35
C TYR A 75 3.60 -13.34 1.21
N LEU A 76 4.86 -13.67 0.89
CA LEU A 76 5.67 -14.58 1.71
C LEU A 76 5.96 -13.98 3.09
N ASP A 77 6.35 -12.71 3.13
CA ASP A 77 6.64 -11.99 4.38
C ASP A 77 5.39 -11.87 5.27
N GLU A 78 4.22 -11.66 4.66
CA GLU A 78 2.95 -11.53 5.38
C GLU A 78 2.39 -12.88 5.85
N SER A 79 2.40 -13.88 4.97
CA SER A 79 1.80 -15.18 5.26
C SER A 79 2.70 -16.09 6.10
N GLY A 80 4.02 -15.85 6.10
CA GLY A 80 5.01 -16.74 6.70
C GLY A 80 5.09 -18.13 6.05
N LYS A 81 4.41 -18.33 4.91
CA LYS A 81 4.37 -19.62 4.21
C LYS A 81 5.71 -19.93 3.55
N ARG A 82 5.97 -21.21 3.35
CA ARG A 82 7.15 -21.64 2.59
C ARG A 82 6.94 -21.30 1.11
N PRO A 83 7.98 -20.86 0.39
CA PRO A 83 7.93 -20.60 -1.06
C PRO A 83 7.28 -21.72 -1.89
N ALA A 84 7.59 -22.97 -1.55
CA ALA A 84 7.06 -24.13 -2.26
C ALA A 84 5.54 -24.30 -2.11
N ASP A 85 4.98 -23.93 -0.96
CA ASP A 85 3.55 -24.07 -0.69
C ASP A 85 2.77 -22.99 -1.45
N VAL A 86 3.26 -21.74 -1.45
CA VAL A 86 2.67 -20.66 -2.24
C VAL A 86 2.72 -20.98 -3.73
N CYS A 87 3.84 -21.50 -4.24
CA CYS A 87 3.94 -21.93 -5.64
C CYS A 87 2.87 -22.99 -6.00
N ARG A 88 2.58 -23.92 -5.08
CA ARG A 88 1.58 -24.97 -5.28
C ARG A 88 0.15 -24.41 -5.26
N GLU A 89 -0.14 -23.48 -4.36
CA GLU A 89 -1.43 -22.79 -4.31
C GLU A 89 -1.70 -22.00 -5.60
N VAL A 90 -0.72 -21.21 -6.03
CA VAL A 90 -0.79 -20.46 -7.30
C VAL A 90 -0.92 -21.42 -8.48
N ALA A 91 -0.16 -22.52 -8.51
CA ALA A 91 -0.26 -23.53 -9.56
C ALA A 91 -1.68 -24.12 -9.64
N GLY A 92 -2.27 -24.46 -8.49
CA GLY A 92 -3.64 -24.95 -8.40
C GLY A 92 -4.68 -23.94 -8.89
N GLN A 93 -4.56 -22.67 -8.51
CA GLN A 93 -5.50 -21.62 -8.94
C GLN A 93 -5.35 -21.28 -10.43
N LEU A 94 -4.13 -21.29 -10.97
CA LEU A 94 -3.87 -20.99 -12.37
C LEU A 94 -4.04 -22.21 -13.28
N GLY A 95 -4.18 -23.42 -12.76
CA GLY A 95 -4.24 -24.65 -13.55
C GLY A 95 -2.94 -24.93 -14.32
N ILE A 96 -1.80 -24.60 -13.73
CA ILE A 96 -0.45 -24.72 -14.30
C ILE A 96 0.42 -25.64 -13.45
N SER A 97 1.62 -25.98 -13.93
CA SER A 97 2.58 -26.75 -13.12
C SER A 97 3.24 -25.90 -12.02
N ASP A 98 3.63 -26.51 -10.90
CA ASP A 98 4.41 -25.88 -9.82
C ASP A 98 5.69 -25.20 -10.33
N LYS A 99 6.34 -25.81 -11.33
CA LYS A 99 7.53 -25.25 -11.98
C LYS A 99 7.20 -23.96 -12.74
N TRP A 100 6.09 -23.94 -13.48
CA TRP A 100 5.65 -22.75 -14.21
C TRP A 100 5.23 -21.65 -13.25
N ALA A 101 4.47 -21.98 -12.20
CA ALA A 101 4.07 -21.02 -11.17
C ALA A 101 5.29 -20.38 -10.51
N ARG A 102 6.30 -21.19 -10.13
CA ARG A 102 7.56 -20.67 -9.58
C ARG A 102 8.26 -19.71 -10.55
N SER A 103 8.34 -20.06 -11.83
CA SER A 103 8.96 -19.19 -12.84
C SER A 103 8.18 -17.89 -13.07
N LEU A 104 6.85 -17.91 -13.00
CA LEU A 104 6.03 -16.69 -13.06
C LEU A 104 6.26 -15.81 -11.83
N LEU A 105 6.16 -16.39 -10.63
CA LEU A 105 6.28 -15.67 -9.36
C LEU A 105 7.68 -15.07 -9.16
N ASN A 106 8.72 -15.76 -9.63
CA ASN A 106 10.08 -15.24 -9.63
C ASN A 106 10.33 -14.20 -10.74
N GLY A 107 9.38 -13.95 -11.64
CA GLY A 107 9.55 -13.05 -12.78
C GLY A 107 10.47 -13.59 -13.88
N ASP A 108 10.74 -14.89 -13.91
CA ASP A 108 11.58 -15.54 -14.94
C ASP A 108 10.78 -15.77 -16.24
N LYS A 109 9.45 -15.83 -16.14
CA LYS A 109 8.53 -16.00 -17.27
C LYS A 109 7.50 -14.89 -17.31
N MET A 110 7.07 -14.54 -18.52
CA MET A 110 6.02 -13.56 -18.72
C MET A 110 4.65 -14.22 -18.51
N PRO A 111 3.84 -13.76 -17.53
CA PRO A 111 2.43 -14.13 -17.47
C PRO A 111 1.68 -13.58 -18.68
N ASN A 112 0.78 -14.39 -19.24
CA ASN A 112 -0.18 -13.87 -20.22
C ASN A 112 -1.34 -13.13 -19.53
N VAL A 113 -2.25 -12.55 -20.30
CA VAL A 113 -3.40 -11.81 -19.73
C VAL A 113 -4.26 -12.68 -18.78
N PRO A 114 -4.66 -13.91 -19.14
CA PRO A 114 -5.32 -14.82 -18.19
C PRO A 114 -4.54 -15.07 -16.89
N ASP A 115 -3.22 -15.28 -16.97
CA ASP A 115 -2.38 -15.47 -15.80
C ASP A 115 -2.41 -14.23 -14.90
N LEU A 116 -2.32 -13.02 -15.48
CA LEU A 116 -2.39 -11.76 -14.74
C LEU A 116 -3.72 -11.57 -14.02
N THR A 117 -4.84 -11.90 -14.67
CA THR A 117 -6.16 -11.84 -14.04
C THR A 117 -6.23 -12.76 -12.83
N ARG A 118 -5.79 -14.01 -12.98
CA ARG A 118 -5.81 -14.98 -11.87
C ARG A 118 -4.82 -14.65 -10.76
N LEU A 119 -3.67 -14.06 -11.10
CA LEU A 119 -2.72 -13.55 -10.11
C LEU A 119 -3.31 -12.38 -9.34
N ALA A 120 -4.01 -11.44 -10.00
CA ALA A 120 -4.73 -10.37 -9.32
C ALA A 120 -5.76 -10.93 -8.33
N GLU A 121 -6.52 -11.95 -8.74
CA GLU A 121 -7.48 -12.63 -7.85
C GLU A 121 -6.80 -13.33 -6.67
N PHE A 122 -5.71 -14.08 -6.92
CA PHE A 122 -4.94 -14.79 -5.88
C PHE A 122 -4.41 -13.80 -4.82
N PHE A 123 -3.82 -12.69 -5.27
CA PHE A 123 -3.27 -11.66 -4.39
C PHE A 123 -4.30 -10.62 -3.92
N ARG A 124 -5.59 -10.78 -4.27
CA ARG A 124 -6.69 -9.88 -3.90
C ARG A 124 -6.47 -8.42 -4.30
N ILE A 125 -5.98 -8.21 -5.52
CA ILE A 125 -5.72 -6.88 -6.09
C ILE A 125 -7.00 -6.31 -6.72
N GLU A 126 -7.52 -5.24 -6.13
CA GLU A 126 -8.78 -4.60 -6.56
C GLU A 126 -8.68 -3.98 -7.96
N GLU A 127 -7.51 -3.43 -8.32
CA GLU A 127 -7.27 -2.81 -9.62
C GLU A 127 -7.14 -3.85 -10.76
N GLY A 128 -7.15 -5.14 -10.44
CA GLY A 128 -7.06 -6.22 -11.42
C GLY A 128 -5.76 -6.19 -12.22
N THR A 129 -5.83 -6.43 -13.54
CA THR A 129 -4.65 -6.47 -14.41
C THR A 129 -3.93 -5.12 -14.54
N LYS A 130 -4.64 -4.01 -14.32
CA LYS A 130 -4.05 -2.65 -14.38
C LYS A 130 -2.95 -2.47 -13.36
N PHE A 131 -3.05 -3.14 -12.22
CA PHE A 131 -2.00 -3.15 -11.22
C PHE A 131 -0.65 -3.57 -11.79
N PHE A 132 -0.60 -4.48 -12.77
CA PHE A 132 0.66 -4.95 -13.36
C PHE A 132 1.15 -4.06 -14.50
N THR A 133 0.24 -3.38 -15.20
CA THR A 133 0.55 -2.67 -16.45
C THR A 133 0.68 -1.16 -16.28
N ASP A 134 -0.02 -0.56 -15.32
CA ASP A 134 -0.10 0.90 -15.20
C ASP A 134 1.28 1.51 -14.93
N PRO A 135 1.63 2.66 -15.52
CA PRO A 135 2.92 3.30 -15.28
C PRO A 135 3.18 3.57 -13.79
N ALA A 136 4.45 3.48 -13.37
CA ALA A 136 4.82 3.73 -11.97
C ALA A 136 4.30 5.08 -11.41
N PRO A 137 4.35 6.21 -12.17
CA PRO A 137 3.77 7.46 -11.71
C PRO A 137 2.25 7.39 -11.47
N VAL A 138 1.52 6.59 -12.25
CA VAL A 138 0.06 6.44 -12.12
C VAL A 138 -0.27 5.64 -10.87
N VAL A 139 0.42 4.52 -10.64
CA VAL A 139 0.20 3.66 -9.48
C VAL A 139 0.55 4.40 -8.18
N LEU A 140 1.70 5.07 -8.13
CA LEU A 140 2.08 5.86 -6.96
C LEU A 140 1.10 7.01 -6.70
N ASN A 141 0.68 7.71 -7.75
CA ASN A 141 -0.29 8.80 -7.63
C ASN A 141 -1.65 8.32 -7.07
N GLY A 142 -2.13 7.14 -7.46
CA GLY A 142 -3.33 6.54 -6.89
C GLY A 142 -3.17 6.22 -5.40
N ALA A 143 -2.01 5.75 -4.96
CA ALA A 143 -1.72 5.53 -3.54
C ALA A 143 -1.66 6.86 -2.76
N LEU A 144 -0.99 7.88 -3.30
CA LEU A 144 -0.86 9.19 -2.65
C LEU A 144 -2.18 9.97 -2.59
N GLN A 145 -3.07 9.82 -3.57
CA GLN A 145 -4.38 10.47 -3.52
C GLN A 145 -5.26 9.94 -2.38
N ARG A 146 -5.14 8.66 -2.01
CA ARG A 146 -5.81 8.14 -0.81
C ARG A 146 -5.29 8.85 0.44
N VAL A 147 -3.97 9.02 0.55
CA VAL A 147 -3.33 9.75 1.67
C VAL A 147 -3.74 11.23 1.71
N VAL A 148 -3.77 11.91 0.55
CA VAL A 148 -4.25 13.30 0.47
C VAL A 148 -5.73 13.40 0.84
N GLY A 149 -6.55 12.45 0.38
CA GLY A 149 -7.97 12.39 0.75
C GLY A 149 -8.18 12.20 2.25
N GLU A 150 -7.37 11.37 2.91
CA GLU A 150 -7.38 11.21 4.38
C GLU A 150 -6.99 12.51 5.10
N LEU A 151 -6.02 13.27 4.56
CA LEU A 151 -5.63 14.57 5.12
C LEU A 151 -6.71 15.65 4.91
N GLU A 152 -7.41 15.62 3.77
CA GLU A 152 -8.45 16.59 3.39
C GLU A 152 -9.80 16.30 4.06
N GLY A 153 -10.16 15.02 4.24
CA GLY A 153 -11.34 14.62 5.01
C GLY A 153 -11.27 15.02 6.49
N GLY A 154 -10.07 15.34 6.98
CA GLY A 154 -9.77 15.69 8.36
C GLY A 154 -10.14 17.08 8.85
N VAL A 155 -11.01 17.80 8.15
CA VAL A 155 -11.62 19.05 8.67
C VAL A 155 -13.09 18.85 9.05
N GLU A 156 -13.74 17.80 8.56
CA GLU A 156 -15.14 17.46 8.89
C GLU A 156 -15.27 16.14 9.68
N ASP A 157 -14.32 15.20 9.55
CA ASP A 157 -14.35 13.90 10.26
C ASP A 157 -13.62 13.92 11.62
N GLY A 158 -14.30 14.44 12.63
CA GLY A 158 -14.24 13.97 14.01
C GLY A 158 -12.96 14.16 14.87
N PRO A 159 -13.10 14.24 16.22
CA PRO A 159 -11.98 14.37 17.16
C PRO A 159 -10.91 13.27 17.06
N LEU A 160 -11.27 12.08 16.61
CA LEU A 160 -10.37 10.92 16.49
C LEU A 160 -9.31 11.09 15.40
N LEU A 161 -9.65 11.70 14.26
CA LEU A 161 -8.65 11.89 13.20
C LEU A 161 -7.64 12.98 13.58
N ARG A 162 -8.12 14.00 14.30
CA ARG A 162 -7.25 15.02 14.90
C ARG A 162 -6.32 14.41 15.95
N PHE A 163 -6.85 13.56 16.82
CA PHE A 163 -6.06 12.81 17.81
C PHE A 163 -5.00 11.92 17.15
N THR A 164 -5.34 11.19 16.08
CA THR A 164 -4.38 10.30 15.41
C THR A 164 -3.27 11.03 14.67
N LEU A 165 -3.54 12.25 14.18
CA LEU A 165 -2.54 13.14 13.60
C LEU A 165 -1.67 13.82 14.68
N GLU A 166 -2.26 14.36 15.74
CA GLU A 166 -1.56 15.04 16.84
C GLU A 166 -0.65 14.07 17.64
N HIS A 167 -1.06 12.80 17.77
CA HIS A 167 -0.32 11.79 18.54
C HIS A 167 0.47 10.78 17.69
N GLY A 168 0.58 10.99 16.38
CA GLY A 168 1.39 10.11 15.51
C GLY A 168 0.88 8.66 15.43
N VAL A 169 -0.41 8.45 15.61
CA VAL A 169 -1.03 7.12 15.46
C VAL A 169 -1.15 6.77 13.98
N VAL A 170 -1.38 7.78 13.11
CA VAL A 170 -1.28 7.63 11.65
C VAL A 170 0.15 7.23 11.27
N THR A 171 1.18 7.79 11.89
CA THR A 171 2.56 7.38 11.64
C THR A 171 2.87 5.98 12.18
N LEU A 172 2.20 5.47 13.22
CA LEU A 172 2.33 4.05 13.61
C LEU A 172 1.72 3.09 12.58
N ALA A 173 0.55 3.43 12.03
CA ALA A 173 -0.11 2.64 10.99
C ALA A 173 0.63 2.72 9.64
N LEU A 174 1.17 3.89 9.30
CA LEU A 174 1.83 4.14 8.01
C LEU A 174 3.34 3.85 8.01
N ARG A 175 4.07 3.93 9.14
CA ARG A 175 5.53 3.61 9.22
C ARG A 175 5.86 2.11 9.24
N GLY A 176 4.89 1.24 8.97
CA GLY A 176 5.09 -0.21 8.92
C GLY A 176 5.63 -0.83 10.22
N HIS A 177 5.58 -0.13 11.36
CA HIS A 177 5.92 -0.68 12.65
C HIS A 177 4.79 -1.60 13.10
N ARG A 178 4.94 -2.90 12.80
CA ARG A 178 4.09 -3.93 13.40
C ARG A 178 4.22 -3.83 14.92
N LEU A 179 3.18 -3.31 15.57
CA LEU A 179 3.04 -3.43 17.02
C LEU A 179 3.11 -4.92 17.36
N THR A 180 3.95 -5.29 18.33
CA THR A 180 3.96 -6.67 18.84
C THR A 180 2.56 -7.06 19.30
N PRO A 181 2.15 -8.34 19.25
CA PRO A 181 0.80 -8.77 19.66
C PRO A 181 0.39 -8.20 21.03
N ARG A 182 1.32 -8.18 21.99
CA ARG A 182 1.11 -7.60 23.33
C ARG A 182 0.83 -6.09 23.33
N LYS A 183 1.43 -5.33 22.41
CA LYS A 183 1.20 -3.89 22.25
C LYS A 183 -0.10 -3.61 21.49
N GLN A 184 -0.48 -4.48 20.56
CA GLN A 184 -1.79 -4.42 19.89
C GLN A 184 -2.91 -4.66 20.89
N GLU A 185 -2.78 -5.68 21.73
CA GLU A 185 -3.73 -6.02 22.78
C GLU A 185 -3.84 -4.91 23.84
N ALA A 186 -2.70 -4.34 24.26
CA ALA A 186 -2.70 -3.19 25.17
C ALA A 186 -3.38 -1.95 24.57
N LEU A 187 -3.18 -1.68 23.27
CA LEU A 187 -3.84 -0.59 22.57
C LEU A 187 -5.35 -0.84 22.44
N ALA A 188 -5.74 -2.08 22.11
CA ALA A 188 -7.15 -2.48 22.03
C ALA A 188 -7.87 -2.28 23.37
N LEU A 189 -7.29 -2.76 24.47
CA LEU A 189 -7.85 -2.57 25.82
C LEU A 189 -7.96 -1.09 26.22
N MET A 190 -6.99 -0.26 25.82
CA MET A 190 -7.02 1.17 26.11
C MET A 190 -8.13 1.88 25.32
N LEU A 191 -8.31 1.52 24.04
CA LEU A 191 -9.40 2.03 23.21
C LEU A 191 -10.76 1.56 23.70
N GLU A 192 -10.89 0.29 24.08
CA GLU A 192 -12.12 -0.25 24.68
C GLU A 192 -12.48 0.45 26.00
N SER A 193 -11.49 0.76 26.84
CA SER A 193 -11.69 1.52 28.07
C SER A 193 -12.16 2.95 27.81
N LEU A 194 -11.65 3.61 26.77
CA LEU A 194 -12.06 4.96 26.38
C LEU A 194 -13.47 4.96 25.79
N LEU A 195 -13.81 3.97 24.96
CA LEU A 195 -15.13 3.82 24.35
C LEU A 195 -16.22 3.40 25.37
N SER A 196 -15.83 2.70 26.42
CA SER A 196 -16.75 2.31 27.51
C SER A 196 -16.98 3.44 28.52
N GLY A 197 -16.09 4.44 28.56
CA GLY A 197 -16.14 5.57 29.50
C GLY A 197 -17.15 6.67 29.16
N GLU A 198 -17.69 6.71 27.93
CA GLU A 198 -18.70 7.72 27.53
C GLU A 198 -20.13 7.41 28.03
N SER A 199 -20.35 6.27 28.69
CA SER A 199 -21.69 5.88 29.17
C SER A 199 -22.02 6.34 30.61
N GLU A 200 -21.09 6.99 31.33
CA GLU A 200 -21.27 7.37 32.74
C GLU A 200 -21.34 8.89 33.02
N GLU A 201 -21.45 9.75 32.00
CA GLU A 201 -21.71 11.19 32.18
C GLU A 201 -23.10 11.63 31.67
N VAL A 202 -24.16 10.94 32.10
CA VAL A 202 -25.53 11.50 32.08
C VAL A 202 -26.28 11.08 33.35
N GLU A 203 -25.85 11.57 34.50
CA GLU A 203 -26.71 11.78 35.67
C GLU A 203 -25.96 12.55 36.77
N ARG A 204 -25.97 13.88 36.70
CA ARG A 204 -26.04 14.79 37.86
C ARG A 204 -26.66 16.12 37.49
#